data_AF-A0A6J6E1I8-F1
#
_entry.id   AF-A0A6J6E1I8-F1
#
_cell.length_a   1.000
_cell.length_b   1.000
_cell.length_c   1.000
_cell.angle_alpha   90.00
_cell.angle_beta   90.00
_cell.angle_gamma   90.00
#
_symmetry.space_group_name_H-M   'P 1'
#
loop_
_entity.id
_entity.type
_entity.pdbx_description
1 polymer ?
#
loop_
_entity_poly.entity_id
_entity_poly.type
_entity_poly.pdbx_seq_one_letter_code
_entity_poly.pdbx_strand_id
1 'polypeptide(L)'
;MDDIAKDALLLIRLRPSEFNLEPDRLAMTHEGIIAFSKICSHMGCAVALYEQTTKHLLCPCHQSTFDVTRAAKVIFGPAARPLPQLDITVDNEGYLIARKPFSEPVGPSFWGREK
;
A
#
# COMPACT_ATOMS: atom_id res chain seq x y z
N MET A 1 -14.44 -12.16 -11.02
CA MET A 1 -14.97 -11.10 -10.14
C MET A 1 -15.13 -11.67 -8.73
N ASP A 2 -14.12 -12.45 -8.28
CA ASP A 2 -14.31 -13.50 -7.27
C ASP A 2 -13.45 -13.30 -6.00
N ASP A 3 -12.78 -12.16 -5.85
CA ASP A 3 -11.92 -11.87 -4.68
C ASP A 3 -12.06 -10.42 -4.17
N ILE A 4 -13.31 -9.95 -4.06
CA ILE A 4 -13.65 -8.59 -3.55
C ILE A 4 -12.96 -8.28 -2.21
N ALA A 5 -12.67 -9.32 -1.41
CA ALA A 5 -11.99 -9.19 -0.14
C ALA A 5 -10.58 -8.60 -0.24
N LYS A 6 -9.90 -8.72 -1.39
CA LYS A 6 -8.53 -8.22 -1.62
C LYS A 6 -8.46 -6.93 -2.43
N ASP A 7 -9.57 -6.49 -2.99
CA ASP A 7 -9.63 -5.33 -3.90
C ASP A 7 -9.64 -3.98 -3.16
N ALA A 8 -9.82 -3.98 -1.84
CA ALA A 8 -9.85 -2.75 -1.06
C ALA A 8 -8.46 -2.08 -1.04
N LEU A 9 -8.43 -0.78 -1.39
CA LEU A 9 -7.23 0.04 -1.47
C LEU A 9 -7.26 1.22 -0.50
N LEU A 10 -6.06 1.72 -0.21
CA LEU A 10 -5.81 3.03 0.40
C LEU A 10 -5.17 3.93 -0.65
N LEU A 11 -5.82 5.05 -0.96
CA LEU A 11 -5.24 6.13 -1.76
C LEU A 11 -4.76 7.24 -0.82
N ILE A 12 -3.49 7.60 -0.89
CA ILE A 12 -2.86 8.56 0.01
C ILE A 12 -2.13 9.60 -0.82
N ARG A 13 -2.39 10.88 -0.57
CA ARG A 13 -1.64 11.99 -1.15
C ARG A 13 -0.58 12.46 -0.16
N LEU A 14 0.67 12.42 -0.59
CA LEU A 14 1.79 13.10 0.04
C LEU A 14 2.24 14.27 -0.83
N ARG A 15 3.07 15.16 -0.27
CA ARG A 15 3.88 16.06 -1.09
C ARG A 15 4.95 15.21 -1.80
N PRO A 16 5.26 15.46 -3.08
CA PRO A 16 6.28 14.68 -3.78
C PRO A 16 7.65 14.63 -3.07
N SER A 17 8.02 15.71 -2.37
CA SER A 17 9.25 15.80 -1.59
C SER A 17 9.26 14.97 -0.30
N GLU A 18 8.11 14.46 0.14
CA GLU A 18 8.01 13.59 1.33
C GLU A 18 8.31 12.12 0.99
N PHE A 19 8.37 11.74 -0.28
CA PHE A 19 8.71 10.38 -0.66
C PHE A 19 10.20 10.09 -0.45
N ASN A 20 10.46 8.91 0.11
CA ASN A 20 11.77 8.28 0.17
C ASN A 20 11.66 6.90 -0.50
N LEU A 21 11.51 6.94 -1.83
CA LEU A 21 11.21 5.79 -2.68
C LEU A 21 12.31 5.59 -3.71
N GLU A 22 12.58 4.33 -4.03
CA GLU A 22 13.36 3.98 -5.22
C GLU A 22 12.64 4.45 -6.50
N PRO A 23 13.38 4.77 -7.59
CA PRO A 23 12.81 5.29 -8.82
C PRO A 23 11.63 4.47 -9.37
N ASP A 24 11.74 3.14 -9.34
CA ASP A 24 10.69 2.25 -9.84
C ASP A 24 9.39 2.35 -9.02
N ARG A 25 9.50 2.48 -7.69
CA ARG A 25 8.33 2.66 -6.80
C ARG A 25 7.76 4.07 -6.91
N LEU A 26 8.60 5.08 -7.13
CA LEU A 26 8.16 6.45 -7.38
C LEU A 26 7.40 6.55 -8.70
N ALA A 27 7.84 5.85 -9.75
CA ALA A 27 7.18 5.81 -11.06
C ALA A 27 5.77 5.20 -11.03
N MET A 28 5.46 4.40 -10.00
CA MET A 28 4.12 3.84 -9.74
C MET A 28 3.17 4.83 -9.05
N THR A 29 3.62 6.05 -8.73
CA THR A 29 2.81 7.12 -8.13
C THR A 29 2.28 8.08 -9.20
N HIS A 30 1.29 8.91 -8.84
CA HIS A 30 0.85 10.00 -9.70
C HIS A 30 0.77 11.32 -8.91
N GLU A 31 1.69 12.24 -9.22
CA GLU A 31 1.79 13.58 -8.63
C GLU A 31 1.86 13.65 -7.08
N GLY A 32 2.22 12.57 -6.38
CA GLY A 32 2.12 12.52 -4.90
C GLY A 32 1.06 11.55 -4.39
N ILE A 33 0.22 11.00 -5.27
CA ILE A 33 -0.75 9.96 -4.94
C ILE A 33 -0.04 8.62 -5.00
N ILE A 34 -0.15 7.86 -3.93
CA ILE A 34 0.32 6.48 -3.82
C ILE A 34 -0.84 5.59 -3.36
N ALA A 35 -0.87 4.37 -3.89
CA ALA A 35 -1.94 3.40 -3.65
C ALA A 35 -1.36 2.14 -3.01
N PHE A 36 -1.96 1.68 -1.91
CA PHE A 36 -1.60 0.41 -1.26
C PHE A 36 -2.81 -0.48 -1.07
N SER A 37 -2.61 -1.79 -0.97
CA SER A 37 -3.65 -2.67 -0.45
C SER A 37 -4.05 -2.25 0.97
N LYS A 38 -5.36 -2.25 1.24
CA LYS A 38 -5.91 -2.05 2.58
C LYS A 38 -5.74 -3.28 3.48
N ILE A 39 -5.40 -4.43 2.90
CA ILE A 39 -5.42 -5.70 3.62
C ILE A 39 -4.06 -5.93 4.30
N CYS A 40 -4.07 -5.96 5.64
CA CYS A 40 -2.86 -6.10 6.43
C CYS A 40 -2.13 -7.40 6.08
N SER A 41 -0.82 -7.29 5.88
CA SER A 41 0.04 -8.41 5.50
C SER A 41 0.29 -9.44 6.61
N HIS A 42 -0.13 -9.14 7.83
CA HIS A 42 -0.10 -10.06 8.97
C HIS A 42 -1.24 -11.09 8.87
N MET A 43 -2.45 -10.71 9.29
CA MET A 43 -3.63 -11.60 9.38
C MET A 43 -4.86 -11.03 8.65
N GLY A 44 -4.66 -10.12 7.70
CA GLY A 44 -5.71 -9.76 6.75
C GLY A 44 -6.73 -8.71 7.24
N CYS A 45 -6.58 -8.19 8.45
CA CYS A 45 -7.40 -7.07 8.92
C CYS A 45 -7.31 -5.87 7.96
N ALA A 46 -8.39 -5.09 7.86
CA ALA A 46 -8.37 -3.83 7.14
C ALA A 46 -7.51 -2.79 7.89
N VAL A 47 -6.43 -2.33 7.26
CA VAL A 47 -5.66 -1.17 7.69
C VAL A 47 -6.52 0.07 7.42
N ALA A 48 -6.83 0.84 8.46
CA ALA A 48 -7.84 1.90 8.35
C ALA A 48 -7.44 3.21 9.05
N LEU A 49 -6.36 3.20 9.83
CA LEU A 49 -5.93 4.36 10.59
C LEU A 49 -4.72 4.98 9.89
N TYR A 50 -4.78 6.29 9.65
CA TYR A 50 -3.69 7.06 9.05
C TYR A 50 -3.32 8.23 9.94
N GLU A 51 -2.05 8.29 10.34
CA GLU A 51 -1.50 9.38 11.12
C GLU A 51 -0.86 10.43 10.19
N GLN A 52 -1.48 11.61 10.08
CA GLN A 52 -1.06 12.61 9.11
C GLN A 52 0.30 13.24 9.39
N THR A 53 0.75 13.31 10.65
CA THR A 53 2.03 13.96 10.98
C THR A 53 3.21 13.10 10.56
N THR A 54 3.16 11.80 10.89
CA THR A 54 4.23 10.83 10.65
C THR A 54 4.10 10.12 9.30
N LYS A 55 2.94 10.24 8.65
CA LYS A 55 2.56 9.49 7.44
C LYS A 55 2.52 7.98 7.68
N HIS A 56 2.17 7.56 8.88
CA HIS A 56 2.06 6.14 9.20
C HIS A 56 0.65 5.61 8.97
N LEU A 57 0.56 4.39 8.46
CA LEU A 57 -0.65 3.59 8.46
C LEU A 57 -0.61 2.60 9.61
N LEU A 58 -1.72 2.46 10.34
CA LEU A 58 -1.84 1.57 11.47
C LEU A 58 -2.95 0.54 11.25
N CYS A 59 -2.59 -0.72 11.46
CA CYS A 59 -3.55 -1.82 11.54
C CYS A 59 -4.14 -1.87 12.96
N PRO A 60 -5.46 -1.71 13.13
CA PRO A 60 -6.07 -1.63 14.47
C PRO A 60 -6.05 -2.97 15.23
N CYS A 61 -5.90 -4.10 14.55
CA CYS A 61 -5.98 -5.42 15.19
C CYS A 61 -4.77 -5.73 16.09
N HIS A 62 -3.56 -5.51 15.58
CA HIS A 62 -2.31 -5.86 16.27
C HIS A 62 -1.24 -4.79 16.10
N GLN A 63 -1.65 -3.58 15.73
CA GLN A 63 -0.80 -2.38 15.71
C GLN A 63 0.40 -2.49 14.77
N SER A 64 0.32 -3.32 13.72
CA SER A 64 1.32 -3.25 12.65
C SER A 64 1.29 -1.86 12.03
N THR A 65 2.45 -1.21 11.99
CA THR A 65 2.61 0.16 11.49
C THR A 65 3.45 0.14 10.23
N PHE A 66 2.96 0.85 9.21
CA PHE A 66 3.55 0.90 7.89
C PHE A 66 3.87 2.36 7.53
N ASP A 67 5.08 2.60 7.05
CA ASP A 67 5.55 3.92 6.66
C ASP A 67 5.24 4.21 5.19
N VAL A 68 4.27 5.10 4.94
CA VAL A 68 3.81 5.45 3.58
C VAL A 68 4.93 6.07 2.75
N THR A 69 5.84 6.84 3.37
CA THR A 69 6.92 7.53 2.67
C THR A 69 7.93 6.55 2.06
N ARG A 70 7.99 5.33 2.59
CA ARG A 70 8.90 4.25 2.17
C ARG A 70 8.12 3.01 1.70
N ALA A 71 7.17 3.21 0.80
CA ALA A 71 6.39 2.14 0.15
C ALA A 71 5.69 1.20 1.15
N ALA A 72 5.06 1.77 2.19
CA ALA A 72 4.39 1.03 3.26
C ALA A 72 5.31 -0.02 3.94
N LYS A 73 6.61 0.29 4.08
CA LYS A 73 7.55 -0.55 4.84
C LYS A 73 7.06 -0.73 6.26
N VAL A 74 7.11 -1.96 6.78
CA VAL A 74 6.78 -2.22 8.18
C VAL A 74 7.86 -1.60 9.07
N ILE A 75 7.41 -0.84 10.07
CA ILE A 75 8.28 -0.23 11.07
C ILE A 75 7.98 -0.68 12.49
N PHE A 76 6.81 -1.29 12.73
CA PHE A 76 6.42 -1.80 14.03
C PHE A 76 5.35 -2.90 13.90
N GLY A 77 5.24 -3.73 14.93
CA GLY A 77 4.21 -4.78 15.05
C GLY A 77 4.53 -6.07 14.28
N PRO A 78 3.59 -7.02 14.26
CA PRO A 78 3.86 -8.41 13.81
C PRO A 78 3.85 -8.63 12.29
N ALA A 79 3.45 -7.64 11.48
CA ALA A 79 3.52 -7.77 10.02
C ALA A 79 4.97 -7.96 9.57
N ALA A 80 5.25 -8.99 8.76
CA ALA A 80 6.60 -9.30 8.33
C ALA A 80 7.01 -8.61 7.01
N ARG A 81 6.08 -7.90 6.36
CA ARG A 81 6.28 -7.41 4.99
C ARG A 81 5.41 -6.19 4.67
N PRO A 82 5.84 -5.34 3.71
CA PRO A 82 5.09 -4.16 3.32
C PRO A 82 3.68 -4.48 2.83
N LEU A 83 2.82 -3.46 2.81
CA LEU A 83 1.57 -3.52 2.05
C LEU A 83 1.92 -3.40 0.55
N PRO A 84 1.38 -4.28 -0.32
CA PRO A 84 1.61 -4.16 -1.76
C PRO A 84 1.21 -2.78 -2.29
N GLN A 85 2.10 -2.14 -3.05
CA GLN A 85 1.82 -0.90 -3.76
C GLN A 85 1.19 -1.21 -5.12
N LEU A 86 0.11 -0.51 -5.47
CA LEU A 86 -0.53 -0.61 -6.78
C LEU A 86 0.07 0.43 -7.73
N ASP A 87 0.37 0.01 -8.97
CA ASP A 87 0.83 0.90 -10.02
C ASP A 87 -0.35 1.70 -10.58
N ILE A 88 -0.37 3.00 -10.35
CA ILE A 88 -1.46 3.89 -10.76
C ILE A 88 -0.98 4.94 -11.77
N THR A 89 -1.92 5.44 -12.57
CA THR A 89 -1.77 6.60 -13.46
C THR A 89 -3.10 7.31 -13.60
N VAL A 90 -3.14 8.37 -14.40
CA VAL A 90 -4.36 9.02 -14.86
C VAL A 90 -4.57 8.71 -16.35
N ASP A 91 -5.81 8.49 -16.76
CA ASP A 91 -6.20 8.33 -18.17
C ASP A 91 -6.41 9.68 -18.88
N ASN A 92 -6.84 9.65 -20.14
CA ASN A 92 -7.02 10.86 -20.95
C ASN A 92 -8.19 11.75 -20.47
N GLU A 93 -9.09 11.19 -19.65
CA GLU A 93 -10.25 11.90 -19.10
C GLU A 93 -9.97 12.48 -17.70
N GLY A 94 -8.82 12.15 -17.11
CA GLY A 94 -8.42 12.64 -15.80
C GLY A 94 -8.72 11.67 -14.64
N TYR A 95 -9.17 10.44 -14.93
CA TYR A 95 -9.48 9.46 -13.89
C TYR A 95 -8.26 8.64 -13.48
N LEU A 96 -8.14 8.37 -12.18
CA LEU A 96 -7.14 7.44 -11.66
C LEU A 96 -7.47 6.01 -12.12
N ILE A 97 -6.49 5.38 -12.75
CA ILE A 97 -6.56 3.98 -13.19
C ILE A 97 -5.36 3.19 -12.67
N ALA A 98 -5.52 1.88 -12.51
CA ALA A 98 -4.41 0.97 -12.27
C ALA A 98 -3.78 0.55 -13.62
N ARG A 99 -2.45 0.60 -13.73
CA ARG A 99 -1.73 0.15 -14.94
C ARG A 99 -1.62 -1.36 -15.04
N LYS A 100 -1.54 -2.04 -13.88
CA LYS A 100 -1.40 -3.50 -13.77
C LYS A 100 -1.91 -3.98 -12.40
N PRO A 101 -2.22 -5.28 -12.25
CA PRO A 101 -2.46 -5.88 -10.94
C PRO A 101 -1.25 -5.72 -10.02
N PHE A 102 -1.45 -6.00 -8.72
CA PHE A 102 -0.35 -6.05 -7.77
C PHE A 102 0.74 -7.02 -8.23
N SER A 103 2.00 -6.60 -8.13
CA SER A 103 3.16 -7.47 -8.36
C SER A 103 3.46 -8.38 -7.19
N GLU A 104 2.82 -8.16 -6.04
CA GLU A 104 3.00 -8.93 -4.81
C GLU A 104 1.66 -9.44 -4.26
N PRO A 105 1.63 -10.61 -3.59
CA PRO A 105 0.42 -11.13 -2.97
C PRO A 105 -0.18 -10.21 -1.90
N VAL A 106 -1.47 -9.95 -2.05
CA VAL A 106 -2.32 -9.21 -1.09
C VAL A 106 -2.72 -10.10 0.09
N GLY A 107 -2.81 -9.51 1.28
CA GLY A 107 -3.29 -10.19 2.49
C GLY A 107 -2.19 -10.88 3.28
N PRO A 108 -2.52 -11.87 4.13
CA PRO A 108 -1.56 -12.61 4.97
C PRO A 108 -0.45 -13.34 4.21
N SER A 109 0.67 -13.63 4.87
CA SER A 109 1.67 -14.57 4.35
C SER A 109 1.15 -16.01 4.34
N PHE A 110 1.58 -16.81 3.36
CA PHE A 110 1.23 -18.23 3.22
C PHE A 110 2.42 -19.04 2.69
N TRP A 111 2.36 -20.36 2.83
CA TRP A 111 3.39 -21.28 2.34
C TRP A 111 3.42 -21.35 0.80
N GLY A 112 4.60 -21.29 0.18
CA GLY A 112 4.76 -21.36 -1.28
C GLY A 112 4.69 -20.02 -2.01
N ARG A 113 4.75 -18.90 -1.29
CA ARG A 113 4.92 -17.57 -1.88
C ARG A 113 6.34 -17.41 -2.45
N GLU A 114 6.44 -16.99 -3.71
CA GLU A 114 7.71 -16.53 -4.30
C GLU A 114 8.16 -15.21 -3.63
N LYS A 115 9.47 -15.07 -3.40
CA LYS A 115 10.07 -13.94 -2.69
C LYS A 115 9.98 -12.66 -3.49
#